data_AF-A0A958MA62-F1
#
_entry.id   AF-A0A958MA62-F1
#
_cell.length_a   1.000
_cell.length_b   1.000
_cell.length_c   1.000
_cell.angle_alpha   90.00
_cell.angle_beta   90.00
_cell.angle_gamma   90.00
#
_symmetry.space_group_name_H-M   'P 1'
#
loop_
_entity.id
_entity.type
_entity.pdbx_description
1 polymer ?
#
loop_
_entity_poly.entity_id
_entity_poly.type
_entity_poly.pdbx_seq_one_letter_code
_entity_poly.pdbx_strand_id
1 'polypeptide(L)'
;MAVRWIIFLLLYFLIDWYAFQAVRTITKNRWVHYVHIAVSVLVVGNFMFRILAPDDAGRVLTPARSYAFGLLLTLMILKIMVLPFMFGEDIVRLGAGLYNKLFGAREAFFVPSRRKFVSQVALGVAAIPFVSLLYGMYKGKYDFL
;
A
#
# COMPACT_ATOMS: atom_id res chain seq x y z
N MET A 1 -20.71 -11.46 10.81
CA MET A 1 -20.56 -10.25 9.97
C MET A 1 -19.26 -9.49 10.27
N ALA A 2 -18.93 -9.23 11.54
CA ALA A 2 -17.72 -8.48 11.95
C ALA A 2 -16.37 -9.14 11.57
N VAL A 3 -16.27 -10.48 11.63
CA VAL A 3 -15.01 -11.21 11.35
C VAL A 3 -14.45 -10.91 9.95
N ARG A 4 -15.32 -10.75 8.93
CA ARG A 4 -14.90 -10.43 7.55
C ARG A 4 -14.18 -9.07 7.46
N TRP A 5 -14.68 -8.08 8.19
CA TRP A 5 -14.11 -6.74 8.24
C TRP A 5 -12.80 -6.70 9.01
N ILE A 6 -12.68 -7.49 10.08
CA ILE A 6 -11.44 -7.62 10.85
C ILE A 6 -10.32 -8.21 9.98
N ILE A 7 -10.60 -9.30 9.26
CA ILE A 7 -9.63 -9.92 8.34
C ILE A 7 -9.22 -8.93 7.25
N PHE A 8 -10.17 -8.22 6.65
CA PHE A 8 -9.89 -7.20 5.63
C PHE A 8 -8.99 -6.08 6.17
N LEU A 9 -9.30 -5.52 7.35
CA LEU A 9 -8.49 -4.46 7.96
C LEU A 9 -7.09 -4.96 8.30
N LEU A 10 -6.96 -6.18 8.85
CA LEU A 10 -5.66 -6.77 9.16
C LEU A 10 -4.79 -6.90 7.91
N LEU A 11 -5.34 -7.45 6.82
CA LEU A 11 -4.63 -7.56 5.54
C LEU A 11 -4.27 -6.18 4.98
N TYR A 12 -5.19 -5.22 5.05
CA TYR A 12 -4.95 -3.85 4.61
C TYR A 12 -3.79 -3.22 5.39
N PHE A 13 -3.77 -3.33 6.72
CA PHE A 13 -2.70 -2.81 7.56
C PHE A 13 -1.36 -3.50 7.30
N LEU A 14 -1.35 -4.81 7.04
CA LEU A 14 -0.13 -5.54 6.69
C LEU A 14 0.46 -5.00 5.38
N ILE A 15 -0.37 -4.81 4.35
CA ILE A 15 0.04 -4.24 3.06
C ILE A 15 0.50 -2.79 3.24
N ASP A 16 -0.24 -1.99 4.00
CA ASP A 16 0.09 -0.59 4.30
C ASP A 16 1.44 -0.47 5.02
N TRP A 17 1.72 -1.36 5.96
CA TRP A 17 3.00 -1.43 6.67
C TRP A 17 4.18 -1.61 5.70
N TYR A 18 4.07 -2.53 4.74
CA TYR A 18 5.12 -2.73 3.73
C TYR A 18 5.28 -1.51 2.81
N ALA A 19 4.18 -0.90 2.38
CA ALA A 19 4.23 0.32 1.57
C ALA A 19 4.85 1.50 2.35
N PHE A 20 4.53 1.65 3.63
CA PHE A 20 5.10 2.66 4.51
C PHE A 20 6.61 2.49 4.68
N GLN A 21 7.10 1.25 4.75
CA GLN A 21 8.54 0.99 4.80
C GLN A 21 9.27 1.47 3.56
N ALA A 22 8.68 1.34 2.37
CA ALA A 22 9.25 1.89 1.14
C ALA A 22 9.36 3.42 1.21
N VAL A 23 8.29 4.10 1.65
CA VAL A 23 8.27 5.58 1.81
C VAL A 23 9.32 6.03 2.82
N ARG A 24 9.39 5.37 3.98
CA ARG A 24 10.37 5.68 5.05
C ARG A 24 11.81 5.48 4.61
N THR A 25 12.06 4.55 3.69
CA THR A 25 13.40 4.31 3.13
C THR A 25 13.83 5.43 2.19
N ILE A 26 12.88 6.06 1.49
CA ILE A 26 13.16 7.12 0.51
C ILE A 26 13.31 8.49 1.16
N THR A 27 12.45 8.80 2.13
CA THR A 27 12.41 10.09 2.81
C THR A 27 12.35 9.94 4.33
N LYS A 28 13.15 10.77 5.02
CA LYS A 28 13.14 10.90 6.49
C LYS A 28 12.22 12.02 6.97
N ASN A 29 11.54 12.73 6.06
CA ASN A 29 10.66 13.84 6.42
C ASN A 29 9.39 13.31 7.10
N ARG A 30 9.19 13.69 8.36
CA ARG A 30 8.04 13.28 9.19
C ARG A 30 6.70 13.67 8.58
N TRP A 31 6.63 14.82 7.90
CA TRP A 31 5.39 15.26 7.24
C TRP A 31 4.93 14.29 6.17
N VAL A 32 5.84 13.73 5.38
CA VAL A 32 5.49 12.74 4.34
C VAL A 32 4.95 11.46 4.97
N HIS A 33 5.50 11.05 6.12
CA HIS A 33 5.01 9.89 6.86
C HIS A 33 3.59 10.12 7.39
N TYR A 34 3.32 11.29 7.96
CA TYR A 34 1.98 11.64 8.43
C TYR A 34 0.97 11.73 7.29
N VAL A 35 1.35 12.32 6.15
CA VAL A 35 0.48 12.39 4.97
C VAL A 35 0.15 10.98 4.45
N HIS A 36 1.13 10.08 4.38
CA HIS A 36 0.88 8.70 3.97
C HIS A 36 -0.15 8.01 4.87
N ILE A 37 0.04 8.08 6.19
CA ILE A 37 -0.87 7.46 7.16
C ILE A 37 -2.25 8.12 7.09
N ALA A 38 -2.32 9.45 7.02
CA ALA A 38 -3.57 10.19 6.93
C ALA A 38 -4.36 9.78 5.68
N VAL A 39 -3.72 9.74 4.51
CA VAL A 39 -4.37 9.31 3.26
C VAL A 39 -4.86 7.86 3.36
N SER A 40 -4.05 6.94 3.89
CA SER A 40 -4.45 5.55 4.09
C SER A 40 -5.68 5.43 4.99
N VAL A 41 -5.67 6.10 6.16
CA VAL A 41 -6.77 6.09 7.13
C VAL A 41 -8.03 6.73 6.55
N LEU A 42 -7.90 7.86 5.85
CA LEU A 42 -9.04 8.55 5.24
C LEU A 42 -9.73 7.70 4.17
N VAL A 43 -8.96 7.03 3.31
CA VAL A 43 -9.55 6.21 2.24
C VAL A 43 -10.21 4.94 2.80
N VAL A 44 -9.56 4.21 3.72
CA VAL A 44 -10.19 3.03 4.32
C VAL A 44 -11.39 3.43 5.19
N GLY A 45 -11.29 4.54 5.94
CA GLY A 45 -12.38 5.08 6.73
C GLY A 45 -13.58 5.51 5.87
N ASN A 46 -13.33 6.19 4.75
CA ASN A 46 -14.36 6.56 3.78
C ASN A 46 -15.06 5.32 3.20
N PHE A 47 -14.29 4.29 2.81
CA PHE A 47 -14.83 3.04 2.30
C PHE A 47 -15.70 2.33 3.35
N MET A 48 -15.20 2.19 4.59
CA MET A 48 -15.94 1.58 5.70
C MET A 48 -17.23 2.35 5.99
N PHE A 49 -17.17 3.68 6.08
CA PHE A 49 -18.36 4.49 6.30
C PHE A 49 -19.41 4.30 5.20
N ARG A 50 -19.01 4.31 3.93
CA ARG A 50 -19.94 4.19 2.79
C ARG A 50 -20.55 2.80 2.66
N ILE A 51 -19.81 1.74 3.00
CA ILE A 51 -20.29 0.36 2.87
C ILE A 51 -21.10 -0.11 4.10
N LEU A 52 -20.85 0.45 5.29
CA LEU A 52 -21.63 0.16 6.50
C LEU A 52 -22.87 1.06 6.66
N ALA A 53 -22.90 2.25 6.04
CA ALA A 53 -24.06 3.13 6.10
C ALA A 53 -25.30 2.46 5.45
N PRO A 54 -26.47 2.46 6.11
CA PRO A 54 -27.72 2.02 5.51
C PRO A 54 -28.01 2.77 4.21
N ASP A 55 -28.46 2.08 3.16
CA ASP A 55 -28.95 2.71 1.93
C ASP A 55 -30.47 2.54 1.88
N ASP A 56 -31.20 3.64 1.83
CA ASP A 56 -32.68 3.63 1.81
C ASP A 56 -33.24 2.92 0.57
N ALA A 57 -32.43 2.80 -0.49
CA ALA A 57 -32.82 2.19 -1.76
C ALA A 57 -32.49 0.69 -1.87
N GLY A 58 -31.88 0.06 -0.86
CA GLY A 58 -31.42 -1.35 -0.94
C GLY A 58 -30.37 -1.62 -2.02
N ARG A 59 -29.84 -0.58 -2.67
CA ARG A 59 -28.87 -0.67 -3.76
C ARG A 59 -27.49 -0.95 -3.19
N VAL A 60 -26.91 -2.09 -3.56
CA VAL A 60 -25.55 -2.47 -3.12
C VAL A 60 -24.50 -1.53 -3.71
N LEU A 61 -24.72 -1.00 -4.92
CA LEU A 61 -23.76 -0.18 -5.66
C LEU A 61 -24.35 1.21 -6.02
N THR A 62 -24.16 2.18 -5.13
CA THR A 62 -24.47 3.60 -5.42
C THR A 62 -23.23 4.31 -5.95
N PRO A 63 -23.37 5.42 -6.71
CA PRO A 63 -22.22 6.15 -7.23
C PRO A 63 -21.18 6.51 -6.15
N ALA A 64 -21.64 6.91 -4.96
CA ALA A 64 -20.76 7.21 -3.83
C ALA A 64 -19.98 5.99 -3.33
N ARG A 65 -20.61 4.80 -3.25
CA ARG A 65 -19.95 3.54 -2.90
C ARG A 65 -18.95 3.12 -3.97
N SER A 66 -19.28 3.29 -5.25
CA SER A 66 -18.36 3.00 -6.36
C SER A 66 -17.12 3.89 -6.33
N TYR A 67 -17.26 5.18 -6.03
CA TYR A 67 -16.10 6.08 -5.86
C TYR A 67 -15.24 5.68 -4.66
N ALA A 68 -15.87 5.39 -3.51
CA ALA A 68 -15.14 4.95 -2.31
C ALA A 68 -14.37 3.65 -2.56
N PHE A 69 -15.00 2.70 -3.25
CA PHE A 69 -14.36 1.45 -3.65
C PHE A 69 -13.23 1.67 -4.68
N GLY A 70 -13.45 2.51 -5.69
CA GLY A 70 -12.42 2.85 -6.69
C GLY A 70 -11.19 3.51 -6.07
N LEU A 71 -11.39 4.45 -5.13
CA LEU A 71 -10.30 5.12 -4.42
C LEU A 71 -9.50 4.13 -3.56
N LEU A 72 -10.20 3.25 -2.84
CA LEU A 72 -9.57 2.18 -2.07
C LEU A 72 -8.75 1.26 -2.99
N LEU A 73 -9.35 0.78 -4.07
CA LEU A 73 -8.73 -0.15 -5.00
C LEU A 73 -7.48 0.46 -5.65
N THR A 74 -7.56 1.73 -6.04
CA THR A 74 -6.45 2.47 -6.64
C THR A 74 -5.27 2.58 -5.68
N LEU A 75 -5.51 3.00 -4.42
CA LEU A 75 -4.47 3.03 -3.39
C LEU A 75 -3.97 1.63 -3.02
N MET A 76 -4.83 0.62 -2.99
CA MET A 76 -4.40 -0.75 -2.71
C MET A 76 -3.48 -1.29 -3.81
N ILE A 77 -3.77 -1.00 -5.08
CA ILE A 77 -2.92 -1.42 -6.20
C ILE A 77 -1.53 -0.81 -6.09
N LEU A 78 -1.43 0.48 -5.74
CA LEU A 78 -0.15 1.11 -5.45
C LEU A 78 0.64 0.31 -4.39
N LYS A 79 0.00 -0.05 -3.27
CA LYS A 79 0.66 -0.74 -2.15
C LYS A 79 1.00 -2.20 -2.47
N ILE A 80 0.12 -2.92 -3.14
CA ILE A 80 0.33 -4.31 -3.57
C ILE A 80 1.50 -4.38 -4.55
N MET A 81 1.61 -3.44 -5.49
CA MET A 81 2.73 -3.39 -6.43
C MET A 81 4.09 -3.14 -5.75
N VAL A 82 4.11 -2.43 -4.61
CA VAL A 82 5.33 -2.19 -3.83
C VAL A 82 5.76 -3.43 -3.04
N LEU A 83 4.80 -4.23 -2.59
CA LEU A 83 5.00 -5.39 -1.72
C LEU A 83 6.08 -6.38 -2.21
N PRO A 84 6.05 -6.89 -3.47
CA PRO A 84 7.04 -7.88 -3.92
C PRO A 84 8.47 -7.34 -3.90
N PHE A 85 8.68 -6.04 -4.16
CA PHE A 85 10.01 -5.44 -4.13
C PHE A 85 10.55 -5.36 -2.70
N MET A 86 9.72 -4.92 -1.75
CA MET A 86 10.12 -4.83 -0.33
C MET A 86 10.32 -6.19 0.30
N PHE A 87 9.46 -7.14 -0.04
CA PHE A 87 9.59 -8.51 0.41
C PHE A 87 10.83 -9.20 -0.19
N GLY A 88 11.08 -9.01 -1.48
CA GLY A 88 12.29 -9.54 -2.15
C GLY A 88 13.57 -8.94 -1.58
N GLU A 89 13.57 -7.64 -1.28
CA GLU A 89 14.70 -6.99 -0.60
C GLU A 89 14.96 -7.60 0.78
N ASP A 90 13.90 -7.90 1.54
CA ASP A 90 14.04 -8.52 2.87
C ASP A 90 14.59 -9.94 2.79
N ILE A 91 14.20 -10.75 1.81
CA ILE A 91 14.79 -12.08 1.57
C ILE A 91 16.30 -11.96 1.32
N VAL A 92 16.71 -11.07 0.42
CA VAL A 92 18.14 -10.86 0.09
C VAL A 92 18.92 -10.39 1.32
N ARG A 93 18.34 -9.50 2.12
CA ARG A 93 18.98 -8.99 3.35
C ARG A 93 19.12 -10.05 4.41
N LEU A 94 18.11 -10.90 4.60
CA LEU A 94 18.15 -12.01 5.54
C LEU A 94 19.21 -13.05 5.11
N GLY A 95 19.26 -13.39 3.82
CA GLY A 95 20.29 -14.28 3.27
C GLY A 95 21.70 -13.73 3.46
N ALA A 96 21.92 -12.45 3.16
CA ALA A 96 23.20 -11.79 3.38
C ALA A 96 23.60 -11.73 4.87
N GLY A 97 22.65 -11.47 5.77
CA GLY A 97 22.88 -11.49 7.21
C GLY A 97 23.29 -12.88 7.71
N LEU A 98 22.61 -13.93 7.21
CA LEU A 98 22.93 -15.32 7.57
C LEU A 98 24.32 -15.74 7.03
N TYR A 99 24.62 -15.41 5.77
CA TYR A 99 25.93 -15.69 5.17
C TYR A 99 27.06 -15.03 5.97
N ASN A 100 26.92 -13.75 6.32
CA ASN A 100 27.93 -13.04 7.13
C ASN A 100 28.11 -13.65 8.52
N LYS A 101 27.07 -14.20 9.14
CA LYS A 101 27.14 -14.85 10.45
C LYS A 101 27.83 -16.21 10.40
N LEU A 102 27.63 -16.97 9.33
CA LEU A 102 28.14 -18.33 9.20
C LEU A 102 29.55 -18.39 8.60
N PHE A 103 29.88 -17.47 7.68
CA PHE A 103 31.12 -17.49 6.90
C PHE A 103 31.92 -16.19 6.97
N GLY A 104 31.40 -15.14 7.60
CA GLY A 104 32.10 -13.86 7.75
C GLY A 104 32.96 -13.81 9.01
N ALA A 105 34.09 -13.09 8.94
CA ALA A 105 35.01 -12.90 10.07
C ALA A 105 34.49 -11.91 11.16
N ARG A 106 33.18 -11.67 11.22
CA ARG A 106 32.56 -10.70 12.15
C ARG A 106 31.65 -11.45 13.12
N GLU A 107 31.90 -11.29 14.42
CA GLU A 107 31.13 -11.97 15.47
C GLU A 107 29.66 -11.48 15.60
N ALA A 108 29.33 -10.31 15.04
CA ALA A 108 28.01 -9.69 15.17
C ALA A 108 27.14 -9.85 13.90
N PHE A 109 25.87 -10.22 14.10
CA PHE A 109 24.87 -10.30 13.03
C PHE A 109 24.59 -8.90 12.46
N PHE A 110 25.11 -8.62 11.25
CA PHE A 110 24.90 -7.36 10.54
C PHE A 110 23.94 -7.57 9.37
N VAL A 111 22.74 -6.99 9.47
CA VAL A 111 21.79 -6.96 8.35
C VAL A 111 22.04 -5.68 7.54
N PRO A 112 22.27 -5.77 6.22
CA PRO A 112 22.43 -4.59 5.37
C PRO A 112 21.26 -3.61 5.52
N SER A 113 21.53 -2.31 5.46
CA SER A 113 20.50 -1.28 5.45
C SER A 113 19.62 -1.38 4.19
N ARG A 114 18.34 -0.97 4.30
CA ARG A 114 17.45 -0.92 3.14
C ARG A 114 18.02 -0.03 2.03
N ARG A 115 17.92 -0.47 0.78
CA ARG A 115 18.46 0.22 -0.40
C ARG A 115 17.41 1.18 -0.94
N LYS A 116 17.71 2.48 -0.85
CA LYS A 116 16.86 3.56 -1.38
C LYS A 116 16.46 3.35 -2.85
N PHE A 117 17.38 2.85 -3.68
CA PHE A 117 17.12 2.56 -5.09
C PHE A 117 15.96 1.56 -5.29
N VAL A 118 15.93 0.46 -4.52
CA VAL A 118 14.88 -0.57 -4.65
C VAL A 118 13.51 0.01 -4.28
N SER A 119 13.45 0.80 -3.21
CA SER A 119 12.22 1.48 -2.82
C SER A 119 11.75 2.50 -3.87
N GLN A 120 12.67 3.24 -4.50
CA GLN A 120 12.34 4.19 -5.57
C GLN A 120 11.79 3.49 -6.81
N VAL A 121 12.42 2.39 -7.22
CA VAL A 121 11.91 1.56 -8.33
C VAL A 121 10.54 1.01 -8.01
N ALA A 122 10.33 0.49 -6.80
CA ALA A 122 9.05 -0.05 -6.36
C ALA A 122 7.93 0.99 -6.47
N LEU A 123 8.14 2.21 -5.93
CA LEU A 123 7.17 3.29 -6.03
C LEU A 123 7.00 3.79 -7.47
N GLY A 124 8.06 3.87 -8.26
CA GLY A 124 8.00 4.30 -9.66
C GLY A 124 7.17 3.37 -10.52
N VAL A 125 7.40 2.06 -10.40
CA VAL A 125 6.60 1.03 -11.11
C VAL A 125 5.16 1.04 -10.65
N ALA A 126 4.93 1.12 -9.33
CA ALA A 126 3.58 1.15 -8.76
C ALA A 126 2.80 2.42 -9.10
N ALA A 127 3.48 3.54 -9.37
CA ALA A 127 2.85 4.79 -9.76
C ALA A 127 2.14 4.70 -11.13
N ILE A 128 2.62 3.86 -12.05
CA ILE A 128 2.02 3.70 -13.38
C ILE A 128 0.56 3.25 -13.30
N PRO A 129 0.22 2.08 -12.72
CA PRO A 129 -1.18 1.66 -12.61
C PRO A 129 -1.97 2.56 -11.64
N PHE A 130 -1.35 3.11 -10.60
CA PHE A 130 -2.01 4.02 -9.67
C PHE A 130 -2.55 5.28 -10.37
N VAL A 131 -1.70 5.97 -11.12
CA VAL A 131 -2.10 7.18 -11.86
C VAL A 131 -3.09 6.83 -12.97
N SER A 132 -2.90 5.71 -13.68
CA SER A 132 -3.84 5.26 -14.72
C SER A 132 -5.25 5.03 -14.17
N LEU A 133 -5.36 4.40 -13.00
CA LEU A 133 -6.66 4.16 -12.34
C LEU A 133 -7.28 5.46 -11.83
N LEU A 134 -6.49 6.34 -11.20
CA LEU A 134 -6.98 7.66 -10.78
C LEU A 134 -7.50 8.47 -11.98
N TYR A 135 -6.77 8.48 -13.08
CA TYR A 135 -7.17 9.17 -14.30
C TYR A 135 -8.44 8.56 -14.90
N GLY A 136 -8.52 7.22 -14.95
CA GLY A 136 -9.73 6.52 -15.39
C GLY A 136 -10.96 6.84 -14.55
N MET A 137 -10.80 7.00 -13.23
CA MET A 137 -11.90 7.41 -12.35
C MET A 137 -12.33 8.87 -12.56
N TYR A 138 -11.38 9.76 -12.88
CA TYR A 138 -11.66 11.18 -13.11
C TYR A 138 -12.32 11.43 -14.47
N LYS A 139 -11.78 10.82 -15.54
CA LYS A 139 -12.21 11.09 -16.92
C LYS A 139 -13.18 10.04 -17.49
N GLY A 140 -13.02 8.77 -17.12
CA GLY A 140 -13.66 7.62 -17.77
C GLY A 140 -15.16 7.43 -17.52
N LYS A 141 -15.83 8.32 -16.77
CA LYS A 141 -17.28 8.19 -16.54
C LYS A 141 -18.12 8.76 -17.69
N TYR A 142 -17.56 9.60 -18.57
CA TYR A 142 -18.33 10.30 -19.61
C TYR A 142 -17.71 10.33 -21.02
N ASP A 143 -16.53 9.73 -21.23
CA ASP A 143 -15.87 9.62 -22.55
C ASP A 143 -16.19 8.28 -23.24
N PHE A 144 -17.47 7.87 -23.21
CA PHE A 144 -17.99 6.86 -24.15
C PHE A 144 -18.46 7.61 -25.40
N LEU A 145 -17.52 8.10 -26.19
CA LEU A 145 -17.79 8.65 -27.52
C LEU A 145 -17.26 7.69 -28.58
#